data_AF-A0A355GJK5-F1
#
_entry.id   AF-A0A355GJK5-F1
#
_cell.length_a   1.000
_cell.length_b   1.000
_cell.length_c   1.000
_cell.angle_alpha   90.00
_cell.angle_beta   90.00
_cell.angle_gamma   90.00
#
_symmetry.space_group_name_H-M   'P 1'
#
loop_
_entity.id
_entity.type
_entity.pdbx_description
1 polymer ?
#
loop_
_entity_poly.entity_id
_entity_poly.type
_entity_poly.pdbx_seq_one_letter_code
_entity_poly.pdbx_strand_id
1 'polypeptide(L)'
;SHDSLFWELRNNQAVRQGKWKLVADRKINRWELYDLEQDRTETNNLAEQYPERVAQMKADWQQWAEKTGVAGEKHQRGKQIP
;
A
#
# COMPACT_ATOMS: atom_id res chain seq x y z
N SER A 1 0.34 -14.97 14.75
CA SER A 1 -0.04 -13.59 14.38
C SER A 1 1.06 -13.01 13.52
N HIS A 2 0.75 -12.17 12.54
CA HIS A 2 1.77 -11.46 11.74
C HIS A 2 1.71 -9.97 12.10
N ASP A 3 2.87 -9.34 12.32
CA ASP A 3 2.94 -7.92 12.72
C ASP A 3 2.61 -6.95 11.59
N SER A 4 2.77 -7.39 10.33
CA SER A 4 2.47 -6.61 9.13
C SER A 4 1.99 -7.50 8.00
N LEU A 5 1.03 -6.99 7.23
CA LEU A 5 0.55 -7.59 5.99
C LEU A 5 0.79 -6.60 4.85
N PHE A 6 1.29 -7.11 3.72
CA PHE A 6 1.62 -6.33 2.53
C PHE A 6 1.00 -6.99 1.31
N TRP A 7 0.50 -6.18 0.38
CA TRP A 7 0.06 -6.69 -0.91
C TRP A 7 0.15 -5.63 -2.02
N GLU A 8 0.20 -6.13 -3.24
CA GLU A 8 -0.04 -5.39 -4.47
C GLU A 8 -1.10 -6.13 -5.28
N LEU A 9 -2.07 -5.40 -5.83
CA LEU A 9 -3.06 -5.98 -6.73
C LEU A 9 -3.52 -4.96 -7.77
N ARG A 10 -3.20 -5.22 -9.03
CA ARG A 10 -3.67 -4.44 -10.19
C ARG A 10 -3.46 -2.93 -10.02
N ASN A 11 -2.25 -2.54 -9.60
CA ASN A 11 -1.80 -1.18 -9.27
C ASN A 11 -2.16 -0.68 -7.88
N ASN A 12 -2.95 -1.40 -7.09
CA ASN A 12 -3.19 -1.02 -5.69
C ASN A 12 -2.05 -1.51 -4.83
N GLN A 13 -1.56 -0.66 -3.96
CA GLN A 13 -0.50 -0.91 -2.99
C GLN A 13 -1.11 -0.81 -1.60
N ALA A 14 -0.82 -1.75 -0.70
CA ALA A 14 -1.30 -1.62 0.67
C ALA A 14 -0.42 -2.29 1.72
N VAL A 15 -0.47 -1.70 2.91
CA VAL A 15 0.13 -2.20 4.16
C VAL A 15 -0.92 -2.18 5.25
N ARG A 16 -0.97 -3.24 6.07
CA ARG A 16 -1.72 -3.24 7.33
C ARG A 16 -0.80 -3.55 8.50
N GLN A 17 -0.87 -2.71 9.53
CA GLN A 17 -0.08 -2.79 10.77
C GLN A 17 -0.98 -2.47 11.97
N GLY A 18 -1.41 -3.50 12.70
CA GLY A 18 -2.40 -3.35 13.76
C GLY A 18 -3.69 -2.71 13.22
N LYS A 19 -4.09 -1.58 13.81
CA LYS A 19 -5.24 -0.78 13.38
C LYS A 19 -5.03 0.00 12.08
N TRP A 20 -3.78 0.26 11.71
CA TRP A 20 -3.46 1.12 10.58
C TRP A 20 -3.54 0.36 9.26
N LYS A 21 -4.18 0.96 8.27
CA LYS A 21 -4.06 0.57 6.87
C LYS A 21 -3.58 1.75 6.04
N LEU A 22 -2.51 1.54 5.29
CA LEU A 22 -2.03 2.46 4.28
C LEU A 22 -2.36 1.87 2.90
N VAL A 23 -2.98 2.65 2.02
CA VAL A 23 -3.33 2.21 0.66
C VAL A 23 -3.05 3.31 -0.36
N ALA A 24 -2.65 2.92 -1.57
CA ALA A 24 -2.52 3.82 -2.71
C ALA A 24 -2.90 3.12 -4.02
N ASP A 25 -3.53 3.86 -4.92
CA ASP A 25 -3.52 3.53 -6.34
C ASP A 25 -2.22 4.07 -6.94
N ARG A 26 -1.39 3.21 -7.52
CA ARG A 26 -0.07 3.57 -8.09
C ARG A 26 -0.17 4.55 -9.27
N LYS A 27 -1.30 4.60 -9.99
CA LYS A 27 -1.52 5.57 -11.07
C LYS A 27 -1.84 6.95 -10.53
N ILE A 28 -2.63 7.02 -9.46
CA ILE A 28 -2.93 8.29 -8.77
C ILE A 28 -1.73 8.73 -7.94
N ASN A 29 -0.92 7.77 -7.47
CA ASN A 29 0.28 7.95 -6.66
C ASN A 29 0.04 8.78 -5.39
N ARG A 30 -1.15 8.62 -4.80
CA ARG A 30 -1.56 9.26 -3.55
C ARG A 30 -1.80 8.20 -2.49
N TRP A 31 -1.11 8.34 -1.36
CA TRP A 31 -1.29 7.47 -0.21
C TRP A 31 -2.40 7.99 0.69
N GLU A 32 -3.22 7.07 1.17
CA GLU A 32 -4.31 7.31 2.10
C GLU A 32 -4.14 6.41 3.32
N LEU A 33 -4.41 6.96 4.50
CA LEU A 33 -4.20 6.28 5.78
C LEU A 33 -5.53 6.18 6.51
N TYR A 34 -5.84 4.99 7.01
CA TYR A 34 -7.08 4.71 7.73
C TYR A 34 -6.80 3.99 9.05
N ASP A 35 -7.60 4.29 10.07
CA ASP A 35 -7.69 3.53 11.31
C ASP A 35 -8.86 2.55 11.22
N LEU A 36 -8.57 1.27 10.97
CA LEU A 36 -9.57 0.23 10.74
C LEU A 36 -10.34 -0.19 12.00
N GLU A 37 -9.88 0.18 13.20
CA GLU A 37 -10.64 -0.06 14.43
C GLU A 37 -11.80 0.93 14.56
N GLN A 38 -11.58 2.18 14.10
CA GLN A 38 -12.59 3.24 14.16
C GLN A 38 -13.38 3.41 12.85
N ASP A 39 -12.76 3.11 11.73
CA ASP A 39 -13.31 3.29 10.38
C ASP A 39 -12.95 2.11 9.49
N ARG A 40 -13.65 1.00 9.72
CA ARG A 40 -13.49 -0.24 8.96
C ARG A 40 -13.89 -0.11 7.48
N THR A 41 -14.58 0.98 7.14
CA THR A 41 -15.08 1.29 5.79
C THR A 41 -14.17 2.22 4.99
N GLU A 42 -13.08 2.73 5.59
CA GLU A 42 -12.06 3.53 4.91
C GLU A 42 -12.63 4.82 4.29
N THR A 43 -13.44 5.54 5.08
CA THR A 43 -14.15 6.76 4.68
C THR A 43 -13.47 8.05 5.16
N ASN A 44 -12.61 7.98 6.17
CA ASN A 44 -11.92 9.11 6.76
C ASN A 44 -10.40 9.01 6.55
N ASN A 45 -9.89 9.68 5.51
CA ASN A 45 -8.46 9.68 5.22
C ASN A 45 -7.69 10.55 6.23
N LEU A 46 -6.77 9.92 6.96
CA LEU A 46 -5.94 10.51 8.01
C LEU A 46 -4.52 10.84 7.55
N ALA A 47 -4.20 10.71 6.26
CA ALA A 47 -2.83 10.84 5.76
C ALA A 47 -2.18 12.21 6.08
N GLU A 48 -2.94 13.30 5.97
CA GLU A 48 -2.45 14.65 6.27
C GLU A 48 -2.27 14.89 7.78
N GLN A 49 -3.03 14.17 8.62
CA GLN A 49 -2.96 14.28 10.08
C GLN A 49 -1.78 13.49 10.67
N TYR A 50 -1.38 12.39 10.02
CA TYR A 50 -0.28 11.53 10.48
C TYR A 50 0.77 11.29 9.38
N PRO A 51 1.45 12.34 8.90
CA PRO A 51 2.40 12.24 7.78
C PRO A 51 3.59 11.33 8.08
N GLU A 52 4.07 11.31 9.34
CA GLU A 52 5.17 10.42 9.76
C GLU A 52 4.76 8.95 9.69
N ARG A 53 3.50 8.63 10.05
CA ARG A 53 2.97 7.27 9.97
C ARG A 53 2.87 6.80 8.52
N VAL A 54 2.41 7.69 7.63
CA VAL A 54 2.40 7.45 6.18
C VAL A 54 3.80 7.16 5.67
N ALA A 55 4.78 8.01 6.02
CA ALA A 55 6.17 7.85 5.58
C ALA A 55 6.75 6.50 6.01
N GLN A 56 6.57 6.12 7.28
CA GLN A 56 7.06 4.83 7.79
C GLN A 56 6.43 3.65 7.07
N MET A 57 5.09 3.60 6.99
CA MET A 57 4.39 2.48 6.38
C MET A 57 4.66 2.39 4.87
N LYS A 58 4.86 3.52 4.19
CA LYS A 58 5.27 3.56 2.79
C LYS A 58 6.68 2.96 2.62
N ALA A 59 7.63 3.32 3.48
CA ALA A 59 8.98 2.75 3.45
C ALA A 59 8.95 1.22 3.68
N ASP A 60 8.13 0.76 4.62
CA ASP A 60 7.95 -0.67 4.88
C ASP A 60 7.37 -1.39 3.65
N TRP A 61 6.37 -0.79 2.98
CA TRP A 61 5.83 -1.32 1.72
C TRP A 61 6.90 -1.43 0.64
N GLN A 62 7.71 -0.37 0.45
CA GLN A 62 8.77 -0.33 -0.55
C GLN A 62 9.80 -1.43 -0.30
N GLN A 63 10.23 -1.60 0.96
CA GLN A 63 11.17 -2.66 1.32
C GLN A 63 10.59 -4.05 1.05
N TRP A 64 9.31 -4.28 1.38
CA TRP A 64 8.64 -5.54 1.06
C TRP A 64 8.52 -5.76 -0.46
N ALA A 65 8.20 -4.72 -1.22
CA ALA A 65 8.03 -4.79 -2.67
C ALA A 65 9.36 -5.10 -3.38
N GLU A 66 10.48 -4.56 -2.89
CA GLU A 66 11.82 -4.88 -3.37
C GLU A 66 12.18 -6.34 -3.09
N LYS A 67 11.95 -6.79 -1.84
CA LYS A 67 12.22 -8.18 -1.42
C LYS A 67 11.41 -9.22 -2.21
N THR A 68 10.21 -8.87 -2.65
CA THR A 68 9.30 -9.78 -3.36
C THR A 68 9.30 -9.61 -4.88
N GLY A 69 10.07 -8.67 -5.43
CA GLY A 69 10.12 -8.40 -6.87
C GLY A 69 8.96 -7.56 -7.42
N VAL A 70 7.96 -7.22 -6.59
CA VAL A 70 6.82 -6.37 -6.94
C VAL A 70 7.26 -4.95 -7.36
N ALA A 71 8.39 -4.46 -6.81
CA ALA A 71 8.94 -3.15 -7.18
C ALA A 71 9.39 -3.08 -8.65
N GLY A 72 9.87 -4.19 -9.20
CA GLY A 72 10.54 -4.27 -10.51
C GLY A 72 9.61 -4.54 -11.70
N GLU A 73 8.39 -5.03 -11.46
CA GLU A 73 7.46 -5.30 -12.55
C GLU A 73 6.83 -4.01 -13.06
N LYS A 74 7.41 -3.46 -14.14
CA LYS A 74 6.57 -2.84 -15.16
C LYS A 74 5.65 -3.95 -15.65
N HIS A 75 4.39 -3.96 -15.23
CA HIS A 75 3.36 -4.81 -15.80
C HIS A 75 3.22 -4.48 -17.30
N GLN A 76 4.14 -5.00 -18.13
CA GLN A 76 4.08 -4.94 -19.58
C GLN A 76 3.01 -5.95 -20.01
N ARG A 77 1.73 -5.58 -19.90
CA ARG A 77 0.69 -6.28 -20.64
C ARG A 77 0.76 -5.79 -22.08
N GLY A 78 1.39 -6.59 -22.94
CA GLY A 78 1.49 -6.28 -24.36
C GLY A 78 2.51 -7.07 -25.18
N LYS A 79 2.99 -8.25 -24.75
CA LYS A 79 3.60 -9.19 -25.70
C LYS A 79 2.63 -10.32 -25.96
N GLN A 80 1.92 -10.17 -27.08
CA GLN A 80 1.24 -11.24 -27.79
C GLN A 80 2.25 -12.39 -27.96
N ILE A 81 1.90 -13.55 -27.41
CA ILE A 81 2.58 -14.81 -27.68
C ILE A 81 2.07 -15.25 -29.07
N PRO A 82 2.94 -15.69 -30.00
CA PRO A 82 2.55 -16.01 -31.38
C PRO A 82 1.45 -17.08 -31.46
#